data_AF-A0A3P7IX41-F1
#
_entry.id   AF-A0A3P7IX41-F1
#
_cell.length_a   1.000
_cell.length_b   1.000
_cell.length_c   1.000
_cell.angle_alpha   90.00
_cell.angle_beta   90.00
_cell.angle_gamma   90.00
#
_symmetry.space_group_name_H-M   'P 1'
#
loop_
_entity.id
_entity.type
_entity.pdbx_description
1 polymer ?
#
loop_
_entity_poly.entity_id
_entity_poly.type
_entity_poly.pdbx_seq_one_letter_code
_entity_poly.pdbx_strand_id
1 'polypeptide(L)'
;MFLKAIIISTVIHLSNGCQYGNQGFIRARAIIYRAEPGGKPTKLSGIVDLAQMGCGVIVNLQISGGIYDLTPGYHGFHVHEIGDLGNGCLAAGPHFNPSNMTHGAPNDSVRHVGDLGNILAQVGTMGSQKVF
;
A
#
# COMPACT_ATOMS: atom_id res chain seq x y z
N MET A 1 -15.15 11.38 10.67
CA MET A 1 -15.70 10.60 9.55
C MET A 1 -14.57 10.49 8.53
N PHE A 2 -13.63 9.58 8.78
CA PHE A 2 -12.32 9.54 8.14
C PHE A 2 -12.36 8.69 6.87
N LEU A 3 -11.61 9.13 5.86
CA LEU A 3 -11.62 8.59 4.50
C LEU A 3 -11.35 7.08 4.51
N LYS A 4 -12.21 6.33 3.83
CA LYS A 4 -12.24 4.86 3.82
C LYS A 4 -11.15 4.30 2.91
N ALA A 5 -10.35 3.39 3.47
CA ALA A 5 -9.40 2.45 2.88
C ALA A 5 -9.21 2.48 1.35
N ILE A 6 -7.98 2.77 0.95
CA ILE A 6 -7.43 2.54 -0.39
C ILE A 6 -6.83 1.12 -0.41
N ILE A 7 -7.41 0.20 -1.18
CA ILE A 7 -6.85 -1.16 -1.31
C ILE A 7 -6.03 -1.29 -2.58
N ILE A 8 -4.89 -1.92 -2.39
CA ILE A 8 -3.88 -2.32 -3.35
C ILE A 8 -4.32 -3.65 -4.00
N SER A 9 -4.80 -3.64 -5.24
CA SER A 9 -4.78 -4.85 -6.08
C SER A 9 -3.39 -5.01 -6.67
N THR A 10 -2.52 -5.83 -6.05
CA THR A 10 -1.15 -6.06 -6.54
C THR A 10 -1.12 -7.07 -7.67
N VAL A 11 -0.72 -6.64 -8.88
CA VAL A 11 -0.12 -7.55 -9.86
C VAL A 11 1.35 -7.69 -9.46
N ILE A 12 1.70 -8.84 -8.85
CA ILE A 12 3.10 -9.20 -8.59
C ILE A 12 3.70 -9.64 -9.93
N HIS A 13 4.53 -8.79 -10.54
CA HIS A 13 5.41 -9.26 -11.61
C HIS A 13 6.63 -9.86 -10.92
N LEU A 14 6.66 -11.19 -10.82
CA LEU A 14 7.81 -11.94 -10.30
C LEU A 14 8.97 -11.79 -11.29
N SER A 15 9.70 -10.68 -11.26
CA SER A 15 11.07 -10.68 -11.76
C SER A 15 11.90 -11.52 -10.79
N ASN A 16 12.63 -12.49 -11.36
CA ASN A 16 13.57 -13.43 -10.72
C ASN A 16 13.98 -13.04 -9.30
N GLY A 17 13.72 -13.92 -8.34
CA GLY A 17 13.86 -13.68 -6.90
C GLY A 17 15.15 -12.96 -6.50
N CYS A 18 15.10 -12.25 -5.38
CA CYS A 18 16.21 -11.45 -4.84
C CYS A 18 17.52 -12.28 -4.80
N GLN A 19 18.43 -12.06 -5.75
CA GLN A 19 19.74 -12.70 -5.78
C GLN A 19 20.76 -11.80 -5.09
N TYR A 20 21.43 -12.32 -4.06
CA TYR A 20 22.51 -11.61 -3.38
C TYR A 20 23.62 -11.29 -4.40
N GLY A 21 23.88 -9.99 -4.64
CA GLY A 21 24.88 -9.53 -5.61
C GLY A 21 24.34 -9.08 -6.97
N ASN A 22 23.05 -9.21 -7.24
CA ASN A 22 22.39 -8.58 -8.38
C ASN A 22 21.31 -7.63 -7.84
N GLN A 23 21.22 -6.40 -8.33
CA GLN A 23 20.24 -5.39 -7.90
C GLN A 23 18.83 -5.75 -8.43
N GLY A 24 18.32 -6.91 -8.03
CA GLY A 24 17.00 -7.38 -8.37
C GLY A 24 15.97 -6.62 -7.55
N PHE A 25 15.18 -5.79 -8.21
CA PHE A 25 14.02 -5.15 -7.59
C PHE A 25 12.83 -6.10 -7.68
N ILE A 26 12.29 -6.56 -6.55
CA ILE A 26 10.94 -7.14 -6.57
C ILE A 26 9.98 -5.98 -6.79
N ARG A 27 9.20 -6.02 -7.87
CA ARG A 27 8.26 -4.96 -8.22
C ARG A 27 6.84 -5.48 -8.16
N ALA A 28 5.94 -4.67 -7.64
CA ALA A 28 4.52 -4.93 -7.64
C ALA A 28 3.77 -3.66 -8.01
N ARG A 29 2.67 -3.79 -8.75
CA ARG A 29 1.81 -2.66 -9.09
C ARG A 29 0.48 -2.78 -8.40
N ALA A 30 0.14 -1.79 -7.60
CA ALA A 30 -1.14 -1.60 -6.96
C ALA A 30 -2.06 -0.71 -7.81
N ILE A 31 -3.26 -1.22 -8.10
CA ILE A 31 -4.34 -0.41 -8.67
C ILE A 31 -5.24 0.05 -7.54
N ILE A 32 -5.46 1.36 -7.45
CA ILE A 32 -6.23 2.00 -6.38
C ILE A 32 -7.64 2.31 -6.88
N TYR A 33 -8.65 1.88 -6.15
CA TYR A 33 -10.06 2.15 -6.47
C TYR A 33 -10.73 3.00 -5.39
N ARG A 34 -11.71 3.81 -5.78
CA ARG A 34 -12.57 4.52 -4.84
C ARG A 34 -13.59 3.56 -4.25
N ALA A 35 -13.61 3.44 -2.92
CA ALA A 35 -14.57 2.60 -2.20
C ALA A 35 -16.03 2.93 -2.55
N GLU A 36 -16.84 1.90 -2.82
CA GLU A 36 -18.26 2.00 -3.13
C GLU A 36 -19.07 1.17 -2.11
N PRO A 37 -19.85 1.79 -1.22
CA PRO A 37 -20.57 1.07 -0.17
C PRO A 37 -21.45 -0.04 -0.73
N GLY A 38 -21.32 -1.26 -0.18
CA GLY A 38 -22.13 -2.42 -0.57
C GLY A 38 -21.76 -3.06 -1.92
N GLY A 39 -20.81 -2.49 -2.67
CA GLY A 39 -20.42 -2.95 -4.00
C GLY A 39 -18.96 -3.40 -4.11
N LYS A 40 -18.55 -3.78 -5.33
CA LYS A 40 -17.14 -3.91 -5.70
C LYS A 40 -16.70 -2.61 -6.38
N PRO A 41 -15.70 -1.89 -5.84
CA PRO A 41 -15.17 -0.67 -6.44
C PRO A 41 -14.77 -0.86 -7.91
N THR A 42 -15.24 0.03 -8.77
CA THR A 42 -14.88 0.05 -10.21
C THR A 42 -14.18 1.33 -10.64
N LYS A 43 -14.37 2.44 -9.90
CA LYS A 43 -13.76 3.73 -10.24
C LYS A 43 -12.28 3.76 -9.84
N LEU A 44 -11.40 3.74 -10.84
CA LEU A 44 -9.95 3.93 -10.67
C LEU A 44 -9.68 5.30 -10.01
N SER A 45 -8.83 5.29 -8.98
CA SER A 45 -8.43 6.46 -8.19
C SER A 45 -6.90 6.60 -8.07
N GLY A 46 -6.13 5.75 -8.75
CA GLY A 46 -4.67 5.85 -8.76
C GLY A 46 -3.97 4.56 -9.16
N ILE A 47 -2.67 4.66 -9.40
CA ILE A 47 -1.77 3.53 -9.58
C ILE A 47 -0.52 3.81 -8.76
N VAL A 48 -0.09 2.80 -8.00
CA VAL A 48 1.09 2.87 -7.14
C VAL A 48 2.00 1.69 -7.45
N ASP A 49 3.26 1.95 -7.74
CA ASP A 49 4.29 0.95 -7.92
C ASP A 49 5.07 0.79 -6.60
N LEU A 50 5.22 -0.46 -6.17
CA LEU A 50 6.00 -0.87 -5.01
C LEU A 50 7.26 -1.56 -5.51
N ALA A 51 8.42 -1.17 -4.99
CA ALA A 51 9.69 -1.78 -5.28
C ALA A 51 10.42 -2.13 -3.99
N GLN A 52 10.74 -3.41 -3.82
CA GLN A 52 11.68 -3.84 -2.81
C GLN A 52 13.09 -3.49 -3.26
N MET A 53 13.76 -2.67 -2.47
CA MET A 53 15.13 -2.20 -2.70
C MET A 53 16.08 -2.98 -1.78
N GLY A 54 16.99 -3.75 -2.38
CA GLY A 54 17.95 -4.56 -1.65
C GLY A 54 17.46 -5.98 -1.33
N CYS A 55 18.44 -6.84 -1.02
CA CYS A 55 18.26 -8.24 -0.67
C CYS A 55 19.03 -8.53 0.64
N GLY A 56 18.45 -9.30 1.56
CA GLY A 56 19.12 -9.74 2.78
C GLY A 56 18.77 -8.90 4.02
N VAL A 57 19.79 -8.43 4.75
CA VAL A 57 19.62 -7.78 6.08
C VAL A 57 18.95 -6.40 6.01
N ILE A 58 19.18 -5.67 4.92
CA ILE A 58 18.55 -4.37 4.68
C ILE A 58 17.64 -4.50 3.47
N VAL A 59 16.35 -4.34 3.73
CA VAL A 59 15.29 -4.34 2.71
C VAL A 59 14.48 -3.07 2.92
N ASN A 60 14.38 -2.28 1.86
CA ASN A 60 13.68 -1.00 1.86
C ASN A 60 12.49 -1.07 0.90
N LEU A 61 11.39 -0.39 1.20
CA LEU A 61 10.21 -0.33 0.35
C LEU A 61 10.11 1.06 -0.31
N GLN A 62 10.33 1.09 -1.62
CA GLN A 62 10.08 2.30 -2.39
C GLN A 62 8.66 2.27 -2.96
N ILE A 63 7.93 3.38 -2.78
CA ILE A 63 6.57 3.55 -3.29
C ILE A 63 6.54 4.75 -4.23
N SER A 64 6.06 4.56 -5.45
CA SER A 64 5.95 5.62 -6.45
C SER A 64 4.63 5.55 -7.20
N GLY A 65 4.25 6.61 -7.89
CA GLY A 65 2.98 6.70 -8.61
C GLY A 65 2.10 7.82 -8.06
N GLY A 66 0.81 7.73 -8.33
CA GLY A 66 -0.14 8.80 -8.04
C GLY A 66 -1.51 8.27 -7.64
N ILE A 67 -2.06 8.89 -6.60
CA ILE A 67 -3.45 8.75 -6.20
C ILE A 67 -4.11 10.11 -6.36
N TYR A 68 -5.26 10.12 -6.99
CA TYR A 68 -6.07 11.31 -7.23
C TYR A 68 -7.40 11.18 -6.48
N ASP A 69 -8.22 12.23 -6.53
CA ASP A 69 -9.52 12.28 -5.87
C ASP A 69 -9.50 12.22 -4.32
N LEU A 70 -8.34 12.47 -3.71
CA LEU A 70 -8.20 12.60 -2.25
C LEU A 70 -8.52 14.02 -1.78
N THR A 71 -9.15 14.13 -0.61
CA THR A 71 -9.26 15.42 0.08
C THR A 71 -7.87 15.88 0.54
N PRO A 72 -7.57 17.19 0.57
CA PRO A 72 -6.29 17.65 1.10
C PRO A 72 -6.04 17.18 2.53
N GLY A 73 -4.81 16.79 2.84
CA GLY A 73 -4.39 16.33 4.18
C GLY A 73 -3.74 14.94 4.18
N TYR A 74 -3.52 14.43 5.39
CA TYR A 74 -2.94 13.10 5.61
C TYR A 74 -3.99 12.00 5.47
N HIS A 75 -3.64 10.92 4.76
CA HIS A 75 -4.45 9.71 4.62
C HIS A 75 -3.64 8.49 5.02
N GLY A 76 -4.27 7.57 5.74
CA GLY A 76 -3.66 6.28 6.07
C GLY A 76 -3.40 5.46 4.81
N PHE A 77 -2.26 4.78 4.78
CA PHE A 77 -1.87 3.87 3.71
C PHE A 77 -1.43 2.55 4.33
N HIS A 78 -2.11 1.46 3.94
CA HIS A 78 -1.92 0.15 4.57
C HIS A 78 -2.20 -0.99 3.60
N VAL A 79 -1.50 -2.10 3.83
CA VAL A 79 -1.76 -3.38 3.16
C VAL A 79 -2.74 -4.18 4.01
N HIS A 80 -3.81 -4.67 3.39
CA HIS A 80 -4.79 -5.55 4.01
C HIS A 80 -4.45 -7.01 3.77
N GLU A 81 -4.94 -7.92 4.62
CA GLU A 81 -4.60 -9.34 4.53
C GLU A 81 -5.27 -10.08 3.36
N ILE A 82 -6.41 -9.60 2.86
CA ILE A 82 -7.16 -10.25 1.79
C ILE A 82 -7.28 -9.30 0.58
N GLY A 83 -7.03 -9.84 -0.63
CA GLY A 83 -7.17 -9.12 -1.90
C GLY A 83 -8.61 -9.02 -2.43
N ASP A 84 -9.62 -8.94 -1.55
CA ASP A 84 -11.03 -8.84 -1.94
C ASP A 84 -11.56 -7.41 -1.74
N LEU A 85 -11.99 -6.78 -2.84
CA LEU A 85 -12.53 -5.42 -2.85
C LEU A 85 -14.04 -5.37 -2.54
N GLY A 86 -14.69 -6.51 -2.27
CA GLY A 86 -16.11 -6.60 -1.98
C GLY A 86 -16.59 -5.73 -0.81
N ASN A 87 -17.89 -5.48 -0.79
CA ASN A 87 -18.58 -4.71 0.24
C ASN A 87 -17.93 -3.34 0.52
N GLY A 88 -17.56 -2.62 -0.54
CA GLY A 88 -16.90 -1.32 -0.45
C GLY A 88 -15.57 -1.36 0.30
N CYS A 89 -14.70 -2.29 -0.10
CA CYS A 89 -13.38 -2.54 0.51
C CYS A 89 -13.41 -3.27 1.88
N LEU A 90 -14.58 -3.52 2.48
CA LEU A 90 -14.64 -4.17 3.79
C LEU A 90 -14.24 -5.65 3.74
N ALA A 91 -14.37 -6.32 2.59
CA ALA A 91 -13.99 -7.72 2.42
C ALA A 91 -12.47 -7.97 2.46
N ALA A 92 -11.65 -6.91 2.40
CA ALA A 92 -10.20 -7.02 2.49
C ALA A 92 -9.70 -7.38 3.90
N GLY A 93 -10.57 -7.32 4.90
CA GLY A 93 -10.23 -7.66 6.28
C GLY A 93 -9.41 -6.57 7.00
N PRO A 94 -8.81 -6.87 8.16
CA PRO A 94 -7.87 -6.00 8.86
C PRO A 94 -6.57 -5.75 8.08
N HIS A 95 -5.69 -4.95 8.69
CA HIS A 95 -4.34 -4.75 8.18
C HIS A 95 -3.57 -6.09 8.21
N PHE A 96 -2.67 -6.29 7.26
CA PHE A 96 -1.83 -7.47 7.20
C PHE A 96 -0.92 -7.56 8.45
N ASN A 97 -1.19 -8.55 9.30
CA ASN A 97 -0.58 -8.70 10.61
C ASN A 97 -0.17 -10.17 10.91
N PRO A 98 0.81 -10.73 10.18
CA PRO A 98 1.23 -12.12 10.37
C PRO A 98 1.87 -12.38 11.75
N SER A 99 2.36 -11.33 12.42
CA SER A 99 3.03 -11.43 13.72
C SER A 99 2.10 -11.14 14.90
N ASN A 100 0.81 -10.91 14.66
CA ASN A 100 -0.20 -10.59 15.68
C ASN A 100 0.22 -9.44 16.62
N MET A 101 0.76 -8.37 16.06
CA MET A 101 1.20 -7.18 16.78
C MET A 101 0.06 -6.16 16.89
N THR A 102 0.22 -5.15 17.75
CA THR A 102 -0.67 -3.98 17.75
C THR A 102 -0.32 -3.02 16.61
N HIS A 103 -1.30 -2.22 16.17
CA HIS A 103 -1.09 -1.16 15.18
C HIS A 103 -0.03 -0.16 15.66
N GLY A 104 0.76 0.38 14.73
CA GLY A 104 1.80 1.37 15.04
C GLY A 104 2.18 2.25 13.85
N ALA A 105 2.97 3.27 14.12
CA ALA A 105 3.61 4.07 13.07
C ALA A 105 4.68 3.23 12.37
N PRO A 106 5.09 3.58 11.15
CA PRO A 106 5.96 2.70 10.38
C PRO A 106 7.40 2.56 10.92
N ASN A 107 7.84 3.49 11.77
CA ASN A 107 9.12 3.40 12.48
C ASN A 107 9.02 2.68 13.83
N ASP A 108 7.81 2.30 14.26
CA ASP A 108 7.62 1.64 15.53
C ASP A 108 8.06 0.18 15.43
N SER A 109 8.73 -0.31 16.48
CA SER A 109 9.11 -1.72 16.60
C SER A 109 7.89 -2.65 16.76
N VAL A 110 6.78 -2.08 17.25
CA VAL A 110 5.49 -2.76 17.39
C VAL A 110 4.50 -2.10 16.43
N ARG A 111 4.22 -2.80 15.33
CA ARG A 111 3.25 -2.39 14.30
C ARG A 111 2.74 -3.61 13.53
N HIS A 112 1.66 -3.46 12.78
CA HIS A 112 1.35 -4.45 11.75
C HIS A 112 2.38 -4.34 10.61
N VAL A 113 2.67 -5.46 9.94
CA VAL A 113 3.55 -5.46 8.76
C VAL A 113 2.95 -4.60 7.64
N GLY A 114 1.62 -4.54 7.55
CA GLY A 114 0.90 -3.71 6.59
C GLY A 114 0.83 -2.22 6.94
N ASP A 115 1.36 -1.75 8.07
CA ASP A 115 1.28 -0.33 8.47
C ASP A 115 2.35 0.53 7.76
N LEU A 116 1.94 1.23 6.70
CA LEU A 116 2.82 2.08 5.88
C LEU A 116 2.73 3.58 6.24
N GLY A 117 1.87 3.92 7.20
CA GLY A 117 1.76 5.27 7.76
C GLY A 117 0.83 6.14 6.97
N ASN A 118 1.19 7.41 6.78
CA ASN A 118 0.38 8.37 6.06
C ASN A 118 1.02 8.81 4.75
N ILE A 119 0.17 8.99 3.74
CA ILE A 119 0.45 9.72 2.52
C ILE A 119 -0.09 11.15 2.68
N LEU A 120 0.59 12.15 2.10
CA LEU A 120 0.12 13.55 2.13
C LEU A 120 -0.50 13.91 0.78
N ALA A 121 -1.80 14.11 0.76
CA ALA A 121 -2.50 14.66 -0.39
C ALA A 121 -2.43 16.19 -0.35
N GLN A 122 -1.65 16.77 -1.26
CA GLN A 122 -1.73 18.21 -1.58
C GLN A 122 -2.80 18.42 -2.66
N VAL A 123 -3.26 19.66 -2.84
CA VAL A 123 -4.25 19.98 -3.88
C VAL A 123 -3.68 19.57 -5.25
N GLY A 124 -4.21 18.48 -5.82
CA GLY A 124 -4.00 18.10 -7.22
C GLY A 124 -3.21 16.82 -7.50
N THR A 125 -2.23 16.38 -6.72
CA THR A 125 -1.51 15.10 -6.95
C THR A 125 -0.60 14.74 -5.78
N MET A 126 -0.36 13.45 -5.55
CA MET A 126 0.78 13.00 -4.73
C MET A 126 2.03 12.83 -5.58
N GLY A 127 3.19 13.26 -5.06
CA GLY A 127 4.51 12.88 -5.55
C GLY A 127 5.03 11.62 -4.86
N SER A 128 6.05 10.98 -5.43
CA SER A 128 6.67 9.73 -4.97
C SER A 128 7.05 9.74 -3.47
N GLN A 129 6.83 8.63 -2.75
CA GLN A 129 7.14 8.49 -1.32
C GLN A 129 8.07 7.29 -1.05
N LYS A 130 9.23 7.54 -0.43
CA LYS A 130 10.08 6.46 0.07
C LYS A 130 9.53 5.99 1.44
N VAL A 131 9.33 4.69 1.61
CA VAL A 131 8.76 4.10 2.83
C VAL A 131 9.77 3.07 3.37
N PHE A 132 10.73 3.58 4.17
CA PHE A 132 11.90 2.88 4.72
C PHE A 132 12.92 2.49 3.64
#